data_AF-A0A7S4CC62-F1
#
_entry.id   AF-A0A7S4CC62-F1
#
_cell.length_a   1.000
_cell.length_b   1.000
_cell.length_c   1.000
_cell.angle_alpha   90.00
_cell.angle_beta   90.00
_cell.angle_gamma   90.00
#
_symmetry.space_group_name_H-M   'P 1'
#
loop_
_entity.id
_entity.type
_entity.pdbx_description
1 polymer ?
#
loop_
_entity_poly.entity_id
_entity_poly.type
_entity_poly.pdbx_seq_one_letter_code
_entity_poly.pdbx_strand_id
1 'polypeptide(L)'
;GYGGVWKCVHVLQGLELGTYAVKKVPIGTDRQWLLRVLQEVKALERLHRHANIIEYHHSWIEYDQPADFGPKVPCLFILMDYADLGTLESYIQRSMLSGEQEIWWVVINLLNALYHLHSNCIVHRDVKPLNVLLGSSNLLYPNVMLSDLGESMQIMQRQHRSRSGCTGT
;
A
#
# COMPACT_ATOMS: atom_id res chain seq x y z
N GLY A 1 7.56 1.81 -8.18
CA GLY A 1 6.31 1.27 -8.75
C GLY A 1 6.19 1.62 -10.22
N TYR A 2 5.70 0.69 -11.03
CA TYR A 2 5.60 0.80 -12.50
C TYR A 2 4.36 1.58 -12.99
N GLY A 3 3.86 2.51 -12.17
CA GLY A 3 2.63 3.25 -12.39
C GLY A 3 2.65 4.56 -11.61
N GLY A 4 1.75 5.48 -11.94
CA GLY A 4 1.63 6.75 -11.22
C GLY A 4 0.61 6.65 -10.09
N VAL A 5 0.61 7.66 -9.20
CA VAL A 5 -0.41 7.84 -8.17
C VAL A 5 -0.96 9.25 -8.32
N TRP A 6 -2.28 9.38 -8.34
CA TRP A 6 -2.97 10.67 -8.45
C TRP A 6 -3.92 10.85 -7.27
N LYS A 7 -4.03 12.10 -6.81
CA LYS A 7 -5.14 12.52 -5.94
C LYS A 7 -6.41 12.57 -6.78
N CYS A 8 -7.50 12.01 -6.28
CA CYS A 8 -8.81 12.10 -6.92
C CYS A 8 -9.91 12.42 -5.90
N VAL A 9 -11.08 12.79 -6.40
CA VAL A 9 -12.30 12.96 -5.61
C VAL A 9 -13.32 11.94 -6.11
N HIS A 10 -13.87 11.15 -5.21
CA HIS A 10 -14.95 10.22 -5.53
C HIS A 10 -16.26 11.01 -5.58
N VAL A 11 -16.91 11.04 -6.75
CA VAL A 11 -18.16 11.77 -6.97
C VAL A 11 -19.25 10.81 -7.43
N LEU A 12 -20.41 10.84 -6.76
CA LEU A 12 -21.59 10.06 -7.14
C LEU A 12 -22.79 10.99 -7.30
N GLN A 13 -23.38 11.04 -8.49
CA GLN A 13 -24.51 11.92 -8.82
C GLN A 13 -24.24 13.41 -8.48
N GLY A 14 -23.00 13.87 -8.64
CA GLY A 14 -22.58 15.23 -8.31
C GLY A 14 -22.28 15.47 -6.82
N LEU A 15 -22.48 14.47 -5.95
CA LEU A 15 -22.09 14.54 -4.54
C LEU A 15 -20.65 14.05 -4.37
N GLU A 16 -19.79 14.88 -3.78
CA GLU A 16 -18.45 14.49 -3.39
C GLU A 16 -18.50 13.59 -2.15
N LEU A 17 -18.05 12.35 -2.30
CA LEU A 17 -18.04 11.34 -1.24
C LEU A 17 -16.73 11.33 -0.45
N GLY A 18 -15.64 11.82 -1.04
CA GLY A 18 -14.34 11.90 -0.38
C GLY A 18 -13.16 12.11 -1.32
N THR A 19 -12.01 12.40 -0.74
CA THR A 19 -10.72 12.53 -1.44
C THR A 19 -9.89 11.26 -1.24
N TYR A 20 -9.32 10.74 -2.33
CA TYR A 20 -8.59 9.47 -2.35
C TYR A 20 -7.31 9.55 -3.17
N ALA A 21 -6.48 8.52 -3.04
CA ALA A 21 -5.37 8.26 -3.94
C ALA A 21 -5.74 7.12 -4.90
N VAL A 22 -5.41 7.27 -6.17
CA VAL A 22 -5.58 6.22 -7.19
C VAL A 22 -4.22 5.91 -7.80
N LYS A 23 -3.76 4.67 -7.65
CA LYS A 23 -2.59 4.13 -8.35
C LYS A 23 -3.05 3.54 -9.68
N LYS A 24 -2.50 4.03 -10.79
CA LYS A 24 -2.79 3.52 -12.16
C LYS A 24 -1.58 2.74 -12.65
N VAL A 25 -1.81 1.49 -13.04
CA VAL A 25 -0.78 0.59 -13.54
C VAL A 25 -1.15 0.13 -14.94
N PRO A 26 -0.44 0.58 -15.99
CA PRO A 26 -0.66 0.08 -17.34
C PRO A 26 -0.38 -1.43 -17.41
N ILE A 27 -1.34 -2.23 -17.86
CA ILE A 27 -1.19 -3.69 -17.97
C ILE A 27 -0.76 -4.10 -19.38
N GLY A 28 -1.34 -3.46 -20.41
CA GLY A 28 -1.15 -3.89 -21.79
C GLY A 28 -1.64 -5.33 -22.02
N THR A 29 -0.87 -6.12 -22.75
CA THR A 29 -1.19 -7.53 -23.07
C THR A 29 -0.33 -8.55 -22.29
N ASP A 30 0.52 -8.09 -21.38
CA ASP A 30 1.42 -8.97 -20.62
C ASP A 30 0.67 -9.63 -19.44
N ARG A 31 0.32 -10.90 -19.63
CA ARG A 31 -0.35 -11.71 -18.61
C ARG A 31 0.51 -11.93 -17.36
N GLN A 32 1.82 -12.09 -17.50
CA GLN A 32 2.70 -12.29 -16.35
C GLN A 32 2.80 -11.00 -15.54
N TRP A 33 2.88 -9.87 -16.22
CA TRP A 33 2.81 -8.57 -15.60
C TRP A 33 1.49 -8.35 -14.85
N LEU A 34 0.34 -8.61 -15.49
CA LEU A 34 -0.97 -8.55 -14.83
C LEU A 34 -0.98 -9.39 -13.54
N LEU A 35 -0.49 -10.63 -13.60
CA LEU A 35 -0.44 -11.50 -12.43
C LEU A 35 0.43 -10.94 -11.30
N ARG A 36 1.57 -10.30 -11.62
CA ARG A 36 2.40 -9.63 -10.60
C ARG A 36 1.65 -8.46 -9.96
N VAL A 37 1.02 -7.59 -10.75
CA VAL A 37 0.27 -6.46 -10.20
C VAL A 37 -0.91 -6.93 -9.35
N LEU A 38 -1.61 -7.99 -9.76
CA LEU A 38 -2.70 -8.57 -8.97
C LEU A 38 -2.24 -9.21 -7.65
N GLN A 39 -0.94 -9.53 -7.48
CA GLN A 39 -0.43 -9.96 -6.17
C GLN A 39 -0.51 -8.85 -5.14
N GLU A 40 -0.30 -7.58 -5.54
CA GLU A 40 -0.46 -6.42 -4.67
C GLU A 40 -1.90 -6.31 -4.16
N VAL A 41 -2.87 -6.37 -5.07
CA VAL A 41 -4.31 -6.33 -4.74
C VAL A 41 -4.68 -7.47 -3.80
N LYS A 42 -4.24 -8.70 -4.11
CA LYS A 42 -4.50 -9.87 -3.25
C LYS A 42 -3.86 -9.78 -1.87
N ALA A 43 -2.71 -9.10 -1.74
CA ALA A 43 -2.09 -8.87 -0.44
C ALA A 43 -2.92 -7.84 0.36
N LEU A 44 -3.35 -6.76 -0.28
CA LEU A 44 -4.16 -5.70 0.32
C LEU A 44 -5.54 -6.21 0.77
N GLU A 45 -6.25 -6.98 -0.06
CA GLU A 45 -7.59 -7.53 0.27
C GLU A 45 -7.60 -8.44 1.50
N ARG A 46 -6.48 -9.09 1.81
CA ARG A 46 -6.36 -10.02 2.95
C ARG A 46 -6.05 -9.30 4.26
N LEU A 47 -5.58 -8.06 4.19
CA LEU A 47 -5.21 -7.29 5.37
C LEU A 47 -6.45 -6.69 6.00
N HIS A 48 -6.62 -6.94 7.30
CA HIS A 48 -7.54 -6.13 8.10
C HIS A 48 -7.04 -4.68 8.16
N ARG A 49 -7.98 -3.73 8.23
CA ARG A 49 -7.68 -2.30 8.40
C ARG A 49 -6.77 -2.10 9.61
N HIS A 50 -5.72 -1.30 9.43
CA HIS A 50 -4.74 -1.00 10.47
C HIS A 50 -4.30 0.46 10.37
N ALA A 51 -4.16 1.15 11.50
CA ALA A 51 -3.88 2.59 11.53
C ALA A 51 -2.55 3.00 10.86
N ASN A 52 -1.59 2.07 10.79
CA ASN A 52 -0.28 2.30 10.18
C ASN A 52 -0.07 1.64 8.82
N ILE A 53 -1.15 1.20 8.15
CA ILE A 53 -1.12 0.72 6.77
C ILE A 53 -2.09 1.59 5.98
N ILE A 54 -1.68 2.03 4.78
CA ILE A 54 -2.59 2.80 3.92
C ILE A 54 -3.81 1.94 3.57
N GLU A 55 -5.01 2.48 3.77
CA GLU A 55 -6.23 1.71 3.56
C GLU A 55 -6.49 1.50 2.07
N TYR A 56 -6.71 0.25 1.70
CA TYR A 56 -7.20 -0.14 0.38
C TYR A 56 -8.72 -0.15 0.37
N HIS A 57 -9.33 0.40 -0.68
CA HIS A 57 -10.79 0.43 -0.86
C HIS A 57 -11.27 -0.54 -1.94
N HIS A 58 -10.74 -0.38 -3.15
CA HIS A 58 -11.20 -1.14 -4.31
C HIS A 58 -10.20 -1.09 -5.47
N SER A 59 -10.33 -2.03 -6.41
CA SER A 59 -9.58 -2.00 -7.67
C SER A 59 -10.41 -2.47 -8.85
N TRP A 60 -10.22 -1.84 -10.00
CA TRP A 60 -10.91 -2.15 -11.25
C TRP A 60 -9.96 -2.04 -12.44
N ILE A 61 -10.39 -2.60 -13.58
CA ILE A 61 -9.68 -2.49 -14.86
C ILE A 61 -10.52 -1.66 -15.81
N GLU A 62 -9.92 -0.66 -16.43
CA GLU A 62 -10.52 0.14 -17.50
C GLU A 62 -9.47 0.50 -18.56
N TYR A 63 -9.94 0.89 -19.75
CA TYR A 63 -9.07 1.36 -20.81
C TYR A 63 -8.74 2.83 -20.59
N ASP A 64 -7.46 3.14 -20.49
CA ASP A 64 -6.97 4.50 -20.31
C ASP A 64 -5.71 4.75 -21.18
N GLN A 65 -5.39 6.01 -21.40
CA GLN A 65 -4.28 6.47 -22.21
C GLN A 65 -3.16 6.99 -21.29
N PRO A 66 -2.15 6.17 -20.95
CA PRO A 66 -1.10 6.55 -20.00
C PRO A 66 -0.06 7.54 -20.56
N ALA A 67 0.00 7.74 -21.88
CA ALA A 67 0.88 8.71 -22.52
C ALA A 67 0.09 9.55 -23.52
N ASP A 68 0.35 10.86 -23.59
CA ASP A 68 -0.41 11.85 -24.39
C ASP A 68 -0.64 11.45 -25.86
N PHE A 69 0.30 10.68 -26.42
CA PHE A 69 0.26 10.22 -27.81
C PHE A 69 0.25 8.68 -27.95
N GLY A 70 -0.02 7.94 -26.87
CA GLY A 70 -0.09 6.48 -26.87
C GLY A 70 -1.50 5.93 -27.14
N PRO A 71 -1.66 4.63 -27.48
CA PRO A 71 -2.98 4.01 -27.58
C PRO A 71 -3.63 3.87 -26.20
N LYS A 72 -4.96 3.75 -26.17
CA LYS A 72 -5.66 3.28 -24.96
C LYS A 72 -5.29 1.83 -24.68
N VAL A 73 -4.88 1.55 -23.46
CA VAL A 73 -4.50 0.21 -22.98
C VAL A 73 -5.26 -0.11 -21.69
N PRO A 74 -5.52 -1.39 -21.40
CA PRO A 74 -6.07 -1.75 -20.10
C PRO A 74 -5.10 -1.32 -18.99
N CYS A 75 -5.63 -0.61 -18.02
CA CYS A 75 -4.93 -0.15 -16.83
C CYS A 75 -5.65 -0.70 -15.60
N LEU A 76 -4.89 -1.17 -14.61
CA LEU A 76 -5.42 -1.47 -13.28
C LEU A 76 -5.41 -0.19 -12.46
N PHE A 77 -6.53 0.08 -11.81
CA PHE A 77 -6.69 1.18 -10.88
C PHE A 77 -6.85 0.60 -9.49
N ILE A 78 -6.12 1.17 -8.53
CA ILE A 78 -6.16 0.78 -7.11
C ILE A 78 -6.49 2.03 -6.31
N LEU A 79 -7.68 2.05 -5.69
CA LEU A 79 -8.17 3.14 -4.86
C LEU A 79 -7.76 2.93 -3.41
N MET A 80 -7.20 3.97 -2.82
CA MET A 80 -6.62 3.97 -1.48
C MET A 80 -6.95 5.27 -0.76
N ASP A 81 -6.80 5.29 0.56
CA ASP A 81 -6.80 6.54 1.32
C ASP A 81 -5.73 7.51 0.79
N TYR A 82 -6.04 8.81 0.86
CA TYR A 82 -5.11 9.86 0.49
C TYR A 82 -4.36 10.37 1.72
N ALA A 83 -3.03 10.30 1.67
CA ALA A 83 -2.14 10.88 2.66
C ALA A 83 -1.72 12.30 2.22
N ASP A 84 -2.31 13.31 2.87
CA ASP A 84 -2.24 14.71 2.47
C ASP A 84 -0.91 15.42 2.79
N LEU A 85 -0.04 14.82 3.60
CA LEU A 85 1.31 15.33 3.89
C LEU A 85 2.40 14.69 3.01
N GLY A 86 2.03 13.76 2.13
CA GLY A 86 2.94 13.13 1.17
C GLY A 86 3.83 12.05 1.79
N THR A 87 5.04 11.86 1.24
CA THR A 87 5.97 10.82 1.69
C THR A 87 6.86 11.30 2.83
N LEU A 88 7.31 10.37 3.67
CA LEU A 88 8.31 10.63 4.70
C LEU A 88 9.61 11.15 4.09
N GLU A 89 9.99 10.71 2.89
CA GLU A 89 11.15 11.26 2.17
C GLU A 89 11.02 12.77 1.94
N SER A 90 9.89 13.22 1.39
CA SER A 90 9.64 14.65 1.17
C SER A 90 9.58 15.42 2.49
N TYR A 91 9.06 14.79 3.54
CA TYR A 91 8.98 15.38 4.88
C TYR A 91 10.38 15.60 5.50
N ILE A 92 11.27 14.60 5.37
CA ILE A 92 12.68 14.70 5.79
C ILE A 92 13.42 15.76 4.97
N GLN A 93 13.27 15.76 3.64
CA GLN A 93 13.94 16.72 2.76
C GLN A 93 13.54 18.17 3.05
N ARG A 94 12.31 18.40 3.51
CA ARG A 94 11.83 19.72 3.96
C ARG A 94 12.32 20.09 5.37
N SER A 95 13.16 19.29 5.99
CA SER A 95 13.63 19.45 7.38
C SER A 95 12.49 19.53 8.40
N MET A 96 11.35 18.89 8.10
CA MET A 96 10.19 18.87 8.99
C MET A 96 10.34 17.81 10.10
N LEU A 97 11.13 16.76 9.87
CA LEU A 97 11.47 15.76 10.87
C LEU A 97 12.74 16.19 11.63
N SER A 98 12.59 16.75 12.83
CA SER A 98 13.73 17.31 13.58
C SER A 98 13.78 16.94 15.06
N GLY A 99 12.64 16.62 15.67
CA GLY A 99 12.56 16.24 17.08
C GLY A 99 12.84 14.75 17.30
N GLU A 100 13.61 14.41 18.34
CA GLU A 100 13.86 13.00 18.70
C GLU A 100 12.54 12.24 18.96
N GLN A 101 11.59 12.85 19.67
CA GLN A 101 10.28 12.22 19.92
C GLN A 101 9.50 11.96 18.63
N GLU A 102 9.62 12.83 17.63
CA GLU A 102 8.96 12.65 16.34
C GLU A 102 9.59 11.51 15.53
N ILE A 103 10.91 11.38 15.59
CA ILE A 103 11.63 10.24 15.00
C ILE A 103 11.16 8.94 15.65
N TRP A 104 11.09 8.88 16.98
CA TRP A 104 10.57 7.72 17.69
C TRP A 104 9.12 7.42 17.34
N TRP A 105 8.28 8.46 17.18
CA TRP A 105 6.92 8.31 16.72
C TRP A 105 6.84 7.61 15.36
N VAL A 106 7.62 8.06 14.37
CA VAL A 106 7.69 7.42 13.05
C VAL A 106 8.15 5.97 13.16
N VAL A 107 9.22 5.70 13.91
CA VAL A 107 9.77 4.35 14.09
C VAL A 107 8.75 3.40 14.70
N ILE A 108 8.08 3.79 15.77
CA ILE A 108 7.11 2.94 16.47
C ILE A 108 5.91 2.63 15.55
N ASN A 109 5.38 3.63 14.85
CA ASN A 109 4.26 3.42 13.93
C ASN A 109 4.65 2.51 12.74
N LEU A 110 5.88 2.61 12.23
CA LEU A 110 6.40 1.67 11.23
C LEU A 110 6.56 0.25 11.76
N LEU A 111 7.03 0.09 13.00
CA LEU A 111 7.11 -1.22 13.64
C LEU A 111 5.74 -1.86 13.83
N ASN A 112 4.72 -1.07 14.19
CA ASN A 112 3.33 -1.55 14.27
C ASN A 112 2.81 -1.98 12.89
N ALA A 113 3.08 -1.22 11.83
CA ALA A 113 2.75 -1.58 10.46
C ALA A 113 3.39 -2.93 10.06
N LEU A 114 4.68 -3.10 10.33
CA LEU A 114 5.42 -4.33 10.02
C LEU A 114 4.93 -5.51 10.85
N TYR A 115 4.65 -5.30 12.14
CA TYR A 115 4.05 -6.32 13.00
C TYR A 115 2.71 -6.81 12.43
N HIS A 116 1.85 -5.89 11.97
CA HIS A 116 0.58 -6.23 11.34
C HIS A 116 0.76 -7.05 10.06
N LEU A 117 1.66 -6.62 9.16
CA LEU A 117 1.98 -7.36 7.93
C LEU A 117 2.51 -8.76 8.23
N HIS A 118 3.47 -8.88 9.15
CA HIS A 118 4.07 -10.17 9.51
C HIS A 118 3.07 -11.11 10.18
N SER A 119 2.16 -10.58 11.00
CA SER A 119 1.06 -11.36 11.59
C SER A 119 0.10 -11.93 10.53
N ASN A 120 0.02 -11.27 9.36
CA ASN A 120 -0.72 -11.74 8.18
C ASN A 120 0.17 -12.48 7.17
N CYS A 121 1.37 -12.91 7.57
CA CYS A 121 2.34 -13.63 6.74
C CYS A 121 2.76 -12.86 5.47
N ILE A 122 2.78 -11.54 5.51
CA ILE A 122 3.22 -10.67 4.42
C ILE A 122 4.55 -10.03 4.81
N VAL A 123 5.58 -10.22 3.98
CA VAL A 123 6.85 -9.50 4.10
C VAL A 123 6.85 -8.37 3.08
N HIS A 124 7.03 -7.13 3.53
CA HIS A 124 6.95 -5.93 2.67
C HIS A 124 8.05 -5.88 1.59
N ARG A 125 9.30 -6.20 1.96
CA ARG A 125 10.52 -6.21 1.12
C ARG A 125 10.98 -4.88 0.51
N ASP A 126 10.14 -3.85 0.41
CA ASP A 126 10.53 -2.52 -0.09
C ASP A 126 10.26 -1.40 0.93
N VAL A 127 10.71 -1.56 2.18
CA VAL A 127 10.52 -0.53 3.23
C VAL A 127 11.56 0.56 3.03
N LYS A 128 11.10 1.77 2.70
CA LYS A 128 11.93 2.97 2.50
C LYS A 128 11.09 4.24 2.72
N PRO A 129 11.70 5.41 2.97
CA PRO A 129 10.95 6.65 3.24
C PRO A 129 9.95 7.06 2.14
N LEU A 130 10.19 6.67 0.87
CA LEU A 130 9.26 6.86 -0.24
C LEU A 130 7.94 6.08 -0.09
N ASN A 131 7.97 4.94 0.58
CA ASN A 131 6.81 4.06 0.76
C ASN A 131 6.12 4.29 2.12
N VAL A 132 6.58 5.28 2.89
CA VAL A 132 5.94 5.72 4.13
C VAL A 132 5.19 7.01 3.86
N LEU A 133 3.88 6.98 4.03
CA LEU A 133 2.97 8.09 3.78
C LEU A 133 2.58 8.77 5.10
N LEU A 134 2.44 10.09 5.04
CA LEU A 134 2.07 10.92 6.18
C LEU A 134 0.71 11.57 5.94
N GLY A 135 -0.18 11.45 6.92
CA GLY A 135 -1.50 12.09 6.93
C GLY A 135 -1.64 13.05 8.09
N SER A 136 -2.46 14.08 7.90
CA SER A 136 -2.89 14.98 8.96
C SER A 136 -3.55 14.18 10.10
N SER A 137 -3.28 14.62 11.33
CA SER A 137 -3.81 14.03 12.55
C SER A 137 -4.18 15.13 13.53
N ASN A 138 -5.12 14.85 14.44
CA ASN A 138 -5.45 15.76 15.54
C ASN A 138 -4.46 15.63 16.72
N LEU A 139 -3.43 14.80 16.57
CA LEU A 139 -2.37 14.58 17.54
C LEU A 139 -1.18 15.50 17.29
N LEU A 140 -0.19 15.44 18.18
CA LEU A 140 1.05 16.22 18.07
C LEU A 140 1.87 15.89 16.81
N TYR A 141 1.80 14.64 16.35
CA TYR A 141 2.57 14.13 15.21
C TYR A 141 1.63 13.57 14.13
N PRO A 142 2.07 13.57 12.85
CA PRO A 142 1.26 13.06 11.76
C PRO A 142 0.95 11.56 11.90
N ASN A 143 -0.12 11.12 11.25
CA ASN A 143 -0.37 9.70 11.06
C ASN A 143 0.67 9.12 10.10
N VAL A 144 1.25 7.99 10.45
CA VAL A 144 2.31 7.32 9.68
C VAL A 144 1.76 6.01 9.14
N MET A 145 1.74 5.87 7.82
CA MET A 145 1.15 4.73 7.12
C MET A 145 2.14 4.13 6.14
N LEU A 146 2.39 2.82 6.24
CA LEU A 146 3.19 2.10 5.26
C LEU A 146 2.32 1.76 4.03
N SER A 147 2.92 1.86 2.85
CA SER A 147 2.27 1.72 1.54
C SER A 147 3.15 0.93 0.55
N ASP A 148 2.61 0.62 -0.63
CA ASP A 148 3.28 -0.08 -1.74
C ASP A 148 3.68 -1.53 -1.44
N LEU A 149 2.69 -2.43 -1.52
CA LEU A 149 2.89 -3.88 -1.41
C LEU A 149 3.23 -4.55 -2.76
N GLY A 150 3.61 -3.78 -3.78
CA GLY A 150 3.95 -4.30 -5.11
C GLY A 150 5.11 -5.29 -5.12
N GLU A 151 6.04 -5.14 -4.19
CA GLU A 151 7.18 -6.05 -4.00
C GLU A 151 6.98 -7.02 -2.82
N SER A 152 5.79 -7.07 -2.22
CA SER A 152 5.57 -7.91 -1.05
C SER A 152 5.62 -9.40 -1.38
N MET A 153 5.92 -10.22 -0.37
CA MET A 153 5.90 -11.67 -0.47
C MET A 153 4.94 -12.25 0.56
N GLN A 154 3.97 -13.02 0.09
CA GLN A 154 3.13 -13.85 0.96
C GLN A 154 3.88 -15.13 1.31
N ILE A 155 4.14 -15.32 2.60
CA ILE A 155 4.68 -16.57 3.12
C ILE A 155 3.49 -17.52 3.31
N MET A 156 3.58 -18.72 2.72
CA MET A 156 2.63 -19.77 3.05
C MET A 156 2.73 -20.03 4.56
N GLN A 157 1.61 -19.89 5.28
CA GLN A 157 1.56 -20.39 6.65
C GLN A 157 2.10 -21.81 6.63
N ARG A 158 3.17 -22.07 7.38
CA ARG A 158 3.58 -23.44 7.65
C ARG A 158 2.31 -24.10 8.18
N GLN A 159 1.66 -24.96 7.39
CA GLN A 159 0.74 -25.91 7.96
C GLN A 159 1.52 -26.52 9.12
N HIS A 160 0.96 -26.44 10.33
CA HIS A 160 1.40 -27.26 11.43
C HIS A 160 1.42 -28.67 10.84
N ARG A 161 2.59 -29.16 10.42
CA ARG A 161 2.77 -30.58 10.15
C ARG A 161 2.58 -31.16 11.53
N SER A 162 1.36 -31.59 11.80
CA SER A 162 1.07 -32.52 12.87
C SER A 162 2.11 -33.61 12.68
N ARG A 163 3.11 -33.65 13.56
CA ARG A 163 3.95 -34.83 13.67
C ARG A 163 2.97 -35.92 14.08
N SER A 164 2.46 -36.68 13.13
CA SER A 164 1.88 -37.98 13.39
C SER A 164 3.05 -38.87 13.81
N GLY A 165 3.44 -38.72 15.08
CA GLY A 165 4.30 -39.64 15.78
C GLY A 165 3.53 -40.92 16.00
N CYS A 166 3.43 -41.72 14.96
CA CYS A 166 3.09 -43.13 15.04
C CYS A 166 4.16 -43.89 14.26
N THR A 167 5.13 -44.43 14.98
CA THR A 167 5.66 -45.76 14.72
C THR A 167 6.11 -46.30 16.07
N GLY A 168 5.32 -47.23 16.61
CA GLY A 168 5.77 -48.13 17.64
C GLY A 168 6.55 -49.26 16.98
N THR A 169 7.73 -49.55 17.53
CA THR A 169 8.24 -50.85 17.99
C THR A 169 9.50 -50.56 18.78
#